data_AF-A0A2T6LA72-F1
#
_entry.id   AF-A0A2T6LA72-F1
#
_cell.length_a   1.000
_cell.length_b   1.000
_cell.length_c   1.000
_cell.angle_alpha   90.00
_cell.angle_beta   90.00
_cell.angle_gamma   90.00
#
_symmetry.space_group_name_H-M   'P 1'
#
loop_
_entity.id
_entity.type
_entity.pdbx_description
1 polymer ?
#
loop_
_entity_poly.entity_id
_entity_poly.type
_entity_poly.pdbx_seq_one_letter_code
_entity_poly.pdbx_strand_id
1 'polypeptide(L)'
;MRRLRRSPTTDSAARERGSVSSWLVTSTFVMILGVGIAVDLTGQVHAQQHARDVAFQAARAGGQQLQGGSAIRGEGVRADPRQAAVAAQTYLAAADMTGSVSVPGGDVVVVRTSDVYETKFLSFIGLTSMRVSGEGEARVVRAVEGVEQ
;
A
#
# COMPACT_ATOMS: atom_id res chain seq x y z
N MET A 1 32.15 -12.79 77.00
CA MET A 1 31.28 -13.38 75.96
C MET A 1 30.91 -12.30 74.94
N ARG A 2 31.42 -12.35 73.71
CA ARG A 2 31.09 -11.36 72.66
C ARG A 2 30.75 -12.09 71.37
N ARG A 3 29.45 -12.25 71.07
CA ARG A 3 28.98 -12.84 69.82
C ARG A 3 29.10 -11.80 68.71
N LEU A 4 29.96 -12.03 67.74
CA LEU A 4 30.04 -11.25 66.51
C LEU A 4 28.85 -11.61 65.62
N ARG A 5 27.94 -10.67 65.46
CA ARG A 5 26.80 -10.74 64.54
C ARG A 5 27.32 -10.47 63.12
N ARG A 6 27.34 -11.48 62.26
CA ARG A 6 27.68 -11.34 60.83
C ARG A 6 26.54 -10.61 60.10
N SER A 7 26.90 -9.59 59.34
CA SER A 7 26.00 -8.87 58.42
C SER A 7 25.91 -9.60 57.08
N PRO A 8 24.73 -9.67 56.43
CA PRO A 8 24.61 -10.19 55.08
C PRO A 8 24.86 -9.07 54.07
N THR A 9 25.85 -9.21 53.18
CA THR A 9 26.17 -8.21 52.13
C THR A 9 26.16 -8.80 50.71
N THR A 10 25.38 -9.86 50.47
CA THR A 10 25.38 -10.56 49.17
C THR A 10 24.14 -10.37 48.31
N ASP A 11 23.10 -9.65 48.78
CA ASP A 11 21.83 -9.53 48.02
C ASP A 11 21.85 -8.37 47.00
N SER A 12 22.59 -7.30 47.26
CA SER A 12 22.61 -6.10 46.39
C SER A 12 23.22 -6.36 45.01
N ALA A 13 24.37 -7.04 44.92
CA ALA A 13 25.03 -7.30 43.65
C ALA A 13 24.23 -8.26 42.73
N ALA A 14 23.50 -9.23 43.31
CA ALA A 14 22.62 -10.12 42.56
C ALA A 14 21.34 -9.40 42.08
N ARG A 15 20.77 -8.54 42.93
CA ARG A 15 19.59 -7.73 42.61
C ARG A 15 19.88 -6.66 41.56
N GLU A 16 21.06 -6.05 41.59
CA GLU A 16 21.55 -5.12 40.55
C GLU A 16 21.74 -5.83 39.20
N ARG A 17 22.42 -6.99 39.18
CA ARG A 17 22.56 -7.80 37.94
C ARG A 17 21.20 -8.25 37.40
N GLY A 18 20.27 -8.63 38.27
CA GLY A 18 18.91 -9.00 37.91
C GLY A 18 18.13 -7.83 37.30
N SER A 19 18.24 -6.63 37.90
CA SER A 19 17.60 -5.41 37.41
C SER A 19 18.18 -4.93 36.08
N VAL A 20 19.50 -4.99 35.91
CA VAL A 20 20.16 -4.62 34.65
C VAL A 20 19.80 -5.63 33.56
N SER A 21 19.76 -6.92 33.88
CA SER A 21 19.39 -7.96 32.92
C SER A 21 17.92 -7.87 32.50
N SER A 22 16.99 -7.65 33.43
CA SER A 22 15.57 -7.51 33.10
C SER A 22 15.29 -6.24 32.30
N TRP A 23 15.98 -5.14 32.63
CA TRP A 23 15.90 -3.89 31.88
C TRP A 23 16.43 -4.06 30.45
N LEU A 24 17.58 -4.71 30.28
CA LEU A 24 18.15 -5.00 28.96
C LEU A 24 17.22 -5.88 28.12
N VAL A 25 16.70 -6.97 28.69
CA VAL A 25 15.77 -7.87 27.99
C VAL A 25 14.52 -7.13 27.53
N THR A 26 13.92 -6.31 28.41
CA THR A 26 12.72 -5.53 28.08
C THR A 26 13.02 -4.49 27.00
N SER A 27 14.17 -3.80 27.10
CA SER A 27 14.57 -2.77 26.14
C SER A 27 14.86 -3.35 24.76
N THR A 28 15.59 -4.47 24.69
CA THR A 28 15.85 -5.20 23.45
C THR A 28 14.55 -5.70 22.82
N PHE A 29 13.63 -6.23 23.63
CA PHE A 29 12.32 -6.66 23.14
C PHE A 29 11.52 -5.51 22.51
N VAL A 30 11.47 -4.35 23.17
CA VAL A 30 10.79 -3.15 22.64
C VAL A 30 11.46 -2.65 21.34
N MET A 31 12.80 -2.68 21.25
CA MET A 31 13.49 -2.32 20.00
C MET A 31 13.17 -3.26 18.85
N ILE A 32 13.13 -4.59 19.10
CA ILE A 32 12.76 -5.58 18.07
C ILE A 32 11.35 -5.31 17.57
N LEU A 33 10.40 -5.03 18.47
CA LEU A 33 9.04 -4.65 18.09
C LEU A 33 8.99 -3.37 17.26
N GLY A 34 9.73 -2.32 17.68
CA GLY A 34 9.82 -1.06 16.95
C GLY A 34 10.36 -1.23 15.52
N VAL A 35 11.42 -2.02 15.36
CA VAL A 35 11.98 -2.36 14.05
C VAL A 35 10.98 -3.13 13.20
N GLY A 36 10.31 -4.14 13.78
CA GLY A 36 9.31 -4.93 13.06
C GLY A 36 8.15 -4.08 12.54
N ILE A 37 7.65 -3.16 13.38
CA ILE A 37 6.61 -2.19 12.97
C ILE A 37 7.11 -1.32 11.82
N ALA A 38 8.33 -0.76 11.92
CA ALA A 38 8.87 0.12 10.88
C ALA A 38 9.04 -0.60 9.52
N VAL A 39 9.52 -1.85 9.54
CA VAL A 39 9.70 -2.67 8.33
C VAL A 39 8.38 -2.93 7.63
N ASP A 40 7.36 -3.36 8.39
CA ASP A 40 6.06 -3.67 7.79
C ASP A 40 5.30 -2.41 7.35
N LEU A 41 5.43 -1.30 8.08
CA LEU A 41 4.87 -0.02 7.65
C LEU A 41 5.48 0.43 6.32
N THR A 42 6.79 0.23 6.15
CA THR A 42 7.50 0.55 4.90
C THR A 42 7.00 -0.32 3.75
N GLY A 43 6.86 -1.63 3.96
CA GLY A 43 6.33 -2.54 2.94
C GLY A 43 4.88 -2.24 2.55
N GLN A 44 4.03 -1.89 3.52
CA GLN A 44 2.65 -1.49 3.27
C GLN A 44 2.56 -0.21 2.43
N VAL A 45 3.39 0.80 2.73
CA VAL A 45 3.42 2.04 1.94
C VAL A 45 3.87 1.75 0.50
N HIS A 46 4.89 0.91 0.31
CA HIS A 46 5.32 0.49 -1.02
C HIS A 46 4.22 -0.24 -1.80
N ALA A 47 3.52 -1.19 -1.16
CA ALA A 47 2.40 -1.89 -1.79
C ALA A 47 1.27 -0.92 -2.18
N GLN A 48 0.99 0.09 -1.34
CA GLN A 48 -0.04 1.08 -1.63
C GLN A 48 0.34 2.01 -2.79
N GLN A 49 1.60 2.41 -2.88
CA GLN A 49 2.11 3.20 -4.00
C GLN A 49 2.02 2.41 -5.30
N HIS A 50 2.45 1.15 -5.29
CA HIS A 50 2.38 0.29 -6.46
C HIS A 50 0.93 0.11 -6.96
N ALA A 51 -0.03 -0.15 -6.06
CA ALA A 51 -1.44 -0.28 -6.41
C ALA A 51 -2.01 1.00 -7.06
N ARG A 52 -1.60 2.18 -6.59
CA ARG A 52 -2.01 3.47 -7.17
C ARG A 52 -1.40 3.69 -8.55
N ASP A 53 -0.11 3.39 -8.73
CA ASP A 53 0.57 3.57 -10.00
C ASP A 53 -0.04 2.69 -11.10
N VAL A 54 -0.33 1.43 -10.79
CA VAL A 54 -1.02 0.52 -11.70
C VAL A 54 -2.42 1.02 -12.03
N ALA A 55 -3.18 1.53 -11.04
CA ALA A 55 -4.49 2.10 -11.27
C ALA A 55 -4.44 3.32 -12.22
N PHE A 56 -3.48 4.23 -12.05
CA PHE A 56 -3.28 5.37 -12.94
C PHE A 56 -2.87 4.95 -14.35
N GLN A 57 -2.02 3.94 -14.50
CA GLN A 57 -1.58 3.44 -15.80
C GLN A 57 -2.71 2.71 -16.52
N ALA A 58 -3.52 1.91 -15.80
CA ALA A 58 -4.73 1.27 -16.34
C ALA A 58 -5.77 2.30 -16.79
N ALA A 59 -6.01 3.34 -15.98
CA ALA A 59 -6.93 4.43 -16.33
C ALA A 59 -6.45 5.16 -17.60
N ARG A 60 -5.14 5.44 -17.70
CA ARG A 60 -4.55 6.03 -18.91
C ARG A 60 -4.69 5.13 -20.13
N ALA A 61 -4.45 3.83 -20.01
CA ALA A 61 -4.64 2.87 -21.10
C ALA A 61 -6.10 2.83 -21.60
N GLY A 62 -7.07 2.88 -20.67
CA GLY A 62 -8.48 3.02 -21.02
C GLY A 62 -8.80 4.36 -21.69
N GLY A 63 -8.25 5.46 -21.18
CA GLY A 63 -8.42 6.80 -21.73
C GLY A 63 -7.87 6.96 -23.15
N GLN A 64 -6.78 6.27 -23.50
CA GLN A 64 -6.24 6.28 -24.88
C GLN A 64 -7.23 5.69 -25.90
N GLN A 65 -8.02 4.69 -25.52
CA GLN A 65 -9.04 4.12 -26.41
C GLN A 65 -10.21 5.09 -26.64
N LEU A 66 -10.57 5.87 -25.62
CA LEU A 66 -11.56 6.93 -25.76
C LEU A 66 -11.04 8.06 -26.68
N GLN A 67 -9.75 8.42 -26.60
CA GLN A 67 -9.13 9.43 -27.47
C GLN A 67 -8.96 8.96 -28.93
N GLY A 68 -8.47 7.73 -29.15
CA GLY A 68 -8.22 7.18 -30.49
C GLY A 68 -9.48 7.08 -31.37
N GLY A 69 -10.64 6.78 -30.76
CA GLY A 69 -11.93 6.81 -31.47
C GLY A 69 -12.39 8.22 -31.86
N SER A 70 -12.01 9.23 -31.08
CA SER A 70 -12.41 10.63 -31.29
C SER A 70 -11.48 11.42 -32.23
N ALA A 71 -10.18 11.12 -32.27
CA ALA A 71 -9.17 11.88 -33.01
C ALA A 71 -9.06 11.47 -34.49
N ILE A 72 -9.42 10.23 -34.86
CA ILE A 72 -9.13 9.70 -36.20
C ILE A 72 -10.22 10.04 -37.24
N ARG A 73 -11.45 10.38 -36.83
CA ARG A 73 -12.58 10.32 -37.79
C ARG A 73 -13.36 11.60 -38.05
N GLY A 74 -13.08 12.74 -37.40
CA GLY A 74 -13.74 14.04 -37.69
C GLY A 74 -15.28 14.08 -37.55
N GLU A 75 -15.92 12.94 -37.36
CA GLU A 75 -17.35 12.72 -37.21
C GLU A 75 -17.52 11.88 -35.96
N GLY A 76 -18.52 12.25 -35.14
CA GLY A 76 -18.74 11.76 -33.78
C GLY A 76 -19.01 10.26 -33.64
N VAL A 77 -18.00 9.43 -33.88
CA VAL A 77 -17.93 8.08 -33.35
C VAL A 77 -17.71 8.24 -31.85
N ARG A 78 -18.80 8.03 -31.11
CA ARG A 78 -18.81 8.06 -29.65
C ARG A 78 -17.68 7.20 -29.12
N ALA A 79 -16.87 7.77 -28.23
CA ALA A 79 -15.91 7.01 -27.45
C ALA A 79 -16.62 5.77 -26.88
N ASP A 80 -16.13 4.56 -27.18
CA ASP A 80 -16.78 3.32 -26.77
C ASP A 80 -16.35 3.00 -25.33
N PRO A 81 -17.23 3.20 -24.33
CA PRO A 81 -16.87 2.99 -22.93
C PRO A 81 -16.54 1.52 -22.65
N ARG A 82 -17.05 0.58 -23.47
CA ARG A 82 -16.74 -0.84 -23.31
C ARG A 82 -15.31 -1.14 -23.73
N GLN A 83 -14.84 -0.58 -24.84
CA GLN A 83 -13.45 -0.78 -25.28
C GLN A 83 -12.45 -0.15 -24.31
N ALA A 84 -12.77 1.02 -23.75
CA ALA A 84 -11.98 1.63 -22.70
C ALA A 84 -11.91 0.75 -21.44
N ALA A 85 -13.05 0.19 -21.03
CA ALA A 85 -13.10 -0.73 -19.89
C ALA A 85 -12.30 -2.02 -20.14
N VAL A 86 -12.39 -2.60 -21.34
CA VAL A 86 -11.63 -3.80 -21.73
C VAL A 86 -10.14 -3.53 -21.75
N ALA A 87 -9.69 -2.39 -22.28
CA ALA A 87 -8.27 -2.03 -22.30
C ALA A 87 -7.70 -1.84 -20.88
N ALA A 88 -8.42 -1.16 -20.00
CA ALA A 88 -8.02 -1.00 -18.61
C ALA A 88 -8.03 -2.35 -17.86
N GLN A 89 -9.02 -3.23 -18.09
CA GLN A 89 -9.03 -4.58 -17.52
C GLN A 89 -7.88 -5.45 -18.02
N THR A 90 -7.54 -5.34 -19.31
CA THR A 90 -6.39 -6.04 -19.90
C THR A 90 -5.08 -5.58 -19.25
N TYR A 91 -4.96 -4.29 -18.96
CA TYR A 91 -3.81 -3.74 -18.23
C TYR A 91 -3.71 -4.32 -16.82
N LEU A 92 -4.82 -4.38 -16.08
CA LEU A 92 -4.85 -4.98 -14.75
C LEU A 92 -4.43 -6.46 -14.78
N ALA A 93 -4.93 -7.22 -15.75
CA ALA A 93 -4.56 -8.62 -15.92
C ALA A 93 -3.07 -8.81 -16.27
N ALA A 94 -2.50 -7.92 -17.10
CA ALA A 94 -1.07 -7.94 -17.42
C ALA A 94 -0.17 -7.55 -16.23
N ALA A 95 -0.69 -6.72 -15.31
CA ALA A 95 -0.02 -6.32 -14.08
C ALA A 95 -0.23 -7.32 -12.92
N ASP A 96 -0.92 -8.43 -13.15
CA ASP A 96 -1.32 -9.42 -12.14
C ASP A 96 -2.06 -8.80 -10.93
N MET A 97 -2.80 -7.72 -11.19
CA MET A 97 -3.54 -6.99 -10.17
C MET A 97 -5.05 -7.21 -10.28
N THR A 98 -5.67 -7.51 -9.15
CA THR A 98 -7.13 -7.57 -9.06
C THR A 98 -7.71 -6.16 -8.90
N GLY A 99 -8.78 -5.85 -9.63
CA GLY A 99 -9.41 -4.54 -9.56
C GLY A 99 -10.72 -4.46 -10.33
N SER A 100 -11.39 -3.33 -10.21
CA SER A 100 -12.59 -2.99 -10.97
C SER A 100 -12.36 -1.75 -11.83
N VAL A 101 -13.02 -1.73 -12.99
CA VAL A 101 -12.96 -0.61 -13.93
C VAL A 101 -14.38 -0.11 -14.17
N SER A 102 -14.58 1.20 -14.11
CA SER A 102 -15.83 1.86 -14.49
C SER A 102 -15.54 3.05 -15.40
N VAL A 103 -16.49 3.36 -16.28
CA VAL A 103 -16.40 4.51 -17.19
C VAL A 103 -17.64 5.38 -17.03
N PRO A 104 -17.77 6.12 -15.91
CA PRO A 104 -18.91 7.01 -15.69
C PRO A 104 -18.96 8.10 -16.77
N GLY A 105 -20.14 8.38 -17.32
CA GLY A 105 -20.33 9.44 -18.31
C GLY A 105 -19.77 9.17 -19.72
N GLY A 106 -18.90 8.16 -19.88
CA GLY A 106 -18.28 7.80 -21.16
C GLY A 106 -17.02 8.59 -21.52
N ASP A 107 -16.61 9.53 -20.68
CA ASP A 107 -15.49 10.47 -20.86
C ASP A 107 -14.41 10.34 -19.76
N VAL A 108 -14.73 9.67 -18.65
CA VAL A 108 -13.83 9.42 -17.53
C VAL A 108 -13.67 7.91 -17.33
N VAL A 109 -12.43 7.43 -17.25
CA VAL A 109 -12.12 6.04 -16.87
C VAL A 109 -11.63 6.03 -15.42
N VAL A 110 -12.33 5.32 -14.56
CA VAL A 110 -11.98 5.12 -13.14
C VAL A 110 -11.56 3.66 -12.95
N VAL A 111 -10.38 3.46 -12.37
CA VAL A 111 -9.84 2.13 -12.06
C VAL A 111 -9.55 2.04 -10.57
N ARG A 112 -10.05 1.00 -9.92
CA ARG A 112 -9.77 0.70 -8.52
C ARG A 112 -9.05 -0.64 -8.42
N THR A 113 -7.90 -0.66 -7.78
CA THR A 113 -7.11 -1.86 -7.52
C THR A 113 -7.21 -2.27 -6.06
N SER A 114 -7.17 -3.58 -5.81
CA SER A 114 -7.11 -4.14 -4.47
C SER A 114 -6.09 -5.26 -4.43
N ASP A 115 -5.23 -5.22 -3.41
CA ASP A 115 -4.19 -6.20 -3.18
C ASP A 115 -4.13 -6.57 -1.69
N VAL A 116 -3.46 -7.68 -1.37
CA VAL A 116 -3.26 -8.13 0.01
C VAL A 116 -1.77 -8.17 0.30
N TYR A 117 -1.33 -7.33 1.23
CA TYR A 117 0.05 -7.34 1.72
C TYR A 117 0.18 -8.34 2.86
N GLU A 118 1.03 -9.35 2.71
CA GLU A 118 1.43 -10.23 3.81
C GLU A 118 2.51 -9.57 4.67
N THR A 119 2.19 -9.35 5.94
CA THR A 119 3.08 -8.73 6.91
C THR A 119 4.18 -9.72 7.32
N LYS A 120 5.44 -9.28 7.28
CA LYS A 120 6.58 -10.16 7.54
C LYS A 120 6.86 -10.23 9.04
N PHE A 121 6.89 -9.09 9.73
CA PHE A 121 7.25 -9.01 11.15
C PHE A 121 6.05 -9.05 12.10
N LEU A 122 4.96 -8.39 11.73
CA LEU A 122 3.70 -8.36 12.45
C LEU A 122 3.05 -9.74 12.50
N SER A 123 3.43 -10.65 11.59
CA SER A 123 3.02 -12.06 11.63
C SER A 123 3.43 -12.76 12.93
N PHE A 124 4.59 -12.38 13.50
CA PHE A 124 5.10 -12.93 14.76
C PHE A 124 4.21 -12.56 15.96
N ILE A 125 3.49 -11.44 15.89
CA ILE A 125 2.54 -10.99 16.91
C ILE A 125 1.07 -11.25 16.50
N GLY A 126 0.83 -12.02 15.45
CA GLY A 126 -0.52 -12.48 15.04
C GLY A 126 -1.24 -11.62 14.01
N LEU A 127 -0.61 -10.57 13.47
CA LEU A 127 -1.15 -9.76 12.37
C LEU A 127 -0.50 -10.23 11.07
N THR A 128 -1.20 -11.06 10.28
CA THR A 128 -0.62 -11.81 9.15
C THR A 128 -0.84 -11.20 7.77
N SER A 129 -1.85 -10.34 7.62
CA SER A 129 -2.13 -9.68 6.34
C SER A 129 -2.87 -8.36 6.53
N MET A 130 -2.66 -7.44 5.59
CA MET A 130 -3.40 -6.18 5.50
C MET A 130 -3.87 -5.95 4.07
N ARG A 131 -5.14 -5.57 3.91
CA ARG A 131 -5.70 -5.21 2.60
C ARG A 131 -5.20 -3.83 2.18
N VAL A 132 -4.67 -3.74 0.97
CA VAL A 132 -4.21 -2.50 0.34
C VAL A 132 -5.12 -2.19 -0.85
N SER A 133 -5.41 -0.92 -1.08
CA SER A 133 -6.19 -0.47 -2.23
C SER A 133 -5.56 0.76 -2.89
N GLY A 134 -5.75 0.86 -4.21
CA GLY A 134 -5.37 1.98 -5.05
C GLY A 134 -6.54 2.44 -5.91
N GLU A 135 -6.55 3.72 -6.28
CA GLU A 135 -7.54 4.30 -7.19
C GLU A 135 -6.84 5.25 -8.16
N GLY A 136 -7.21 5.20 -9.43
CA GLY A 136 -6.67 6.03 -10.50
C GLY A 136 -7.78 6.45 -11.47
N GLU A 137 -7.73 7.71 -11.91
CA GLU A 137 -8.71 8.31 -12.82
C GLU A 137 -7.99 8.90 -14.05
N ALA A 138 -8.59 8.75 -15.22
CA ALA A 138 -8.18 9.42 -16.44
C ALA A 138 -9.40 10.04 -17.15
N ARG A 139 -9.39 11.35 -17.30
CA ARG A 139 -10.41 12.10 -18.06
C ARG A 139 -9.93 12.35 -19.48
N VAL A 140 -10.80 12.11 -20.45
CA VAL A 140 -10.56 12.49 -21.84
C VAL A 140 -11.11 13.89 -22.08
N VAL A 141 -10.22 14.86 -22.09
CA VAL A 141 -10.54 16.22 -22.50
C VAL A 141 -10.61 16.25 -24.02
N ARG A 142 -11.78 16.61 -24.58
CA ARG A 142 -11.92 16.90 -26.00
C ARG A 142 -11.21 18.21 -26.27
N ALA A 143 -10.04 18.17 -26.92
CA ALA A 143 -9.44 19.38 -27.47
C ALA A 143 -10.26 19.83 -28.68
N VAL A 144 -11.35 20.55 -28.44
CA VAL A 144 -11.98 21.39 -29.45
C VAL A 144 -11.30 22.74 -29.34
N GLU A 145 -10.34 23.00 -30.24
CA GLU A 145 -9.79 24.34 -30.51
C GLU A 145 -9.29 25.15 -29.28
N GLY A 146 -8.27 24.66 -28.57
CA GLY A 146 -7.34 25.56 -27.84
C GLY A 146 -7.91 26.53 -26.79
N VAL A 147 -9.13 26.34 -26.28
CA VAL A 147 -9.66 27.08 -25.13
C VAL A 147 -10.56 26.14 -24.32
N GLU A 148 -10.21 25.91 -23.06
CA GLU A 148 -11.07 25.20 -22.10
C GLU A 148 -12.38 25.97 -21.90
N GLN A 149 -13.53 25.30 -22.01
CA GLN A 149 -14.81 25.70 -21.40
C GLN A 149 -15.55 24.49 -20.85
#